data_AF-T0BZV8-F1
#
_entry.id   AF-T0BZV8-F1
#
_cell.length_a   1.000
_cell.length_b   1.000
_cell.length_c   1.000
_cell.angle_alpha   90.00
_cell.angle_beta   90.00
_cell.angle_gamma   90.00
#
_symmetry.space_group_name_H-M   'P 1'
#
loop_
_entity.id
_entity.type
_entity.pdbx_description
1 polymer ?
#
loop_
_entity_poly.entity_id
_entity_poly.type
_entity_poly.pdbx_seq_one_letter_code
_entity_poly.pdbx_strand_id
1 'polypeptide(L)'
;MKLLLRYGSHSEKDYFEKMLKFFDGVTFASNLLESTPSATVSLIAKFSSDKYNVPYIIDPMTYSFGEFFDIKNGEISDDLSWLMSKTKKYGLDFKRSYRALGENLGGAFLESIQNKRSISLGDLQNEATRKDICKSTVNYQKNRIINILKKDEEYAQYAEEMSSPIHILAPYFFIQPGRENEWIDVIRGIAEESSKFEEDNLYIKLCFDKSLLDDNEKISLLGELRSLSKVKGFWIWASDFNETEASERQLSGMRSLVEALSSEGKEVFNRHGGYFSMMLTKLGLSGVSTAVGYGEQKDAMPVVGVATPVVNYYFPLLHKKMGIPDVQRSFYDLGINSSTDFFRLICGCAICRGVLSTGLVEFRQFGEKHLATEKSRRRTQTPAAAKRARFHYLLSKANEKKIVSESQLNDLIDRLKESQRVSNFDYYQLDYIDRWLKVID
;
A
#
# COMPACT_ATOMS: atom_id res chain seq x y z
N MET A 1 1.90 0.76 17.20
CA MET A 1 1.72 1.00 15.74
C MET A 1 1.24 -0.28 15.08
N LYS A 2 0.32 -0.18 14.10
CA LYS A 2 -0.07 -1.29 13.22
C LYS A 2 0.77 -1.27 11.92
N LEU A 3 1.19 -2.45 11.45
CA LEU A 3 1.85 -2.68 10.17
C LEU A 3 1.12 -3.79 9.42
N LEU A 4 0.48 -3.44 8.31
CA LEU A 4 -0.29 -4.35 7.48
C LEU A 4 0.48 -4.75 6.22
N LEU A 5 0.28 -5.98 5.78
CA LEU A 5 0.90 -6.49 4.55
C LEU A 5 -0.15 -6.61 3.44
N ARG A 6 0.13 -6.03 2.28
CA ARG A 6 -0.78 -6.09 1.13
C ARG A 6 -0.43 -7.27 0.23
N TYR A 7 -1.39 -8.15 0.02
CA TYR A 7 -1.28 -9.31 -0.85
C TYR A 7 -1.54 -8.90 -2.30
N GLY A 8 -0.49 -8.88 -3.12
CA GLY A 8 -0.53 -8.40 -4.50
C GLY A 8 -0.67 -9.51 -5.53
N SER A 9 -0.18 -10.72 -5.25
CA SER A 9 -0.23 -11.86 -6.18
C SER A 9 -0.06 -13.20 -5.47
N HIS A 10 -0.61 -14.27 -6.06
CA HIS A 10 -0.37 -15.65 -5.61
C HIS A 10 1.10 -16.10 -5.68
N SER A 11 1.92 -15.42 -6.49
CA SER A 11 3.37 -15.65 -6.49
C SER A 11 4.04 -15.23 -5.17
N GLU A 12 3.34 -14.50 -4.29
CA GLU A 12 3.86 -14.02 -3.02
C GLU A 12 3.53 -14.93 -1.83
N LYS A 13 2.73 -15.99 -2.02
CA LYS A 13 2.23 -16.87 -0.95
C LYS A 13 3.31 -17.30 0.06
N ASP A 14 4.48 -17.73 -0.41
CA ASP A 14 5.59 -18.20 0.45
C ASP A 14 6.08 -17.10 1.41
N TYR A 15 6.05 -15.83 1.00
CA TYR A 15 6.45 -14.73 1.87
C TYR A 15 5.43 -14.53 3.00
N PHE A 16 4.14 -14.57 2.69
CA PHE A 16 3.07 -14.42 3.68
C PHE A 16 3.12 -15.58 4.69
N GLU A 17 3.13 -16.83 4.23
CA GLU A 17 3.13 -17.99 5.13
C GLU A 17 4.30 -18.01 6.13
N LYS A 18 5.43 -17.40 5.78
CA LYS A 18 6.64 -17.33 6.62
C LYS A 18 6.72 -16.07 7.47
N MET A 19 6.13 -14.96 7.01
CA MET A 19 6.31 -13.65 7.62
C MET A 19 5.09 -13.10 8.35
N LEU A 20 3.90 -13.67 8.13
CA LEU A 20 2.63 -13.14 8.63
C LEU A 20 2.60 -12.82 10.13
N LYS A 21 3.22 -13.66 10.96
CA LYS A 21 3.31 -13.48 12.41
C LYS A 21 3.95 -12.16 12.87
N PHE A 22 4.62 -11.43 11.98
CA PHE A 22 5.23 -10.14 12.30
C PHE A 22 4.34 -8.94 11.94
N PHE A 23 3.21 -9.17 11.26
CA PHE A 23 2.29 -8.15 10.74
C PHE A 23 0.94 -8.22 11.47
N ASP A 24 0.25 -7.09 11.55
CA ASP A 24 -1.01 -6.98 12.31
C ASP A 24 -2.26 -7.25 11.46
N GLY A 25 -2.08 -7.46 10.15
CA GLY A 25 -3.19 -7.72 9.25
C GLY A 25 -2.74 -7.84 7.79
N VAL A 26 -3.65 -8.36 6.97
CA VAL A 26 -3.45 -8.48 5.52
C VAL A 26 -4.51 -7.73 4.74
N THR A 27 -4.11 -6.96 3.74
CA THR A 27 -5.07 -6.36 2.79
C THR A 27 -5.06 -7.11 1.48
N PHE A 28 -6.24 -7.51 1.00
CA PHE A 28 -6.44 -8.13 -0.30
C PHE A 28 -7.16 -7.16 -1.23
N ALA A 29 -6.66 -7.06 -2.45
CA ALA A 29 -7.30 -6.29 -3.51
C ALA A 29 -8.49 -7.08 -4.10
N SER A 30 -9.66 -6.47 -4.22
CA SER A 30 -10.86 -7.19 -4.71
C SER A 30 -10.71 -7.70 -6.14
N ASN A 31 -9.95 -7.00 -7.00
CA ASN A 31 -9.66 -7.52 -8.33
C ASN A 31 -8.84 -8.83 -8.31
N LEU A 32 -7.98 -9.06 -7.31
CA LEU A 32 -7.24 -10.30 -7.14
C LEU A 32 -8.16 -11.42 -6.63
N LEU A 33 -9.04 -11.09 -5.69
CA LEU A 33 -10.11 -11.97 -5.24
C LEU A 33 -10.94 -12.45 -6.43
N GLU A 34 -11.41 -11.53 -7.28
CA GLU A 34 -12.22 -11.89 -8.46
C GLU A 34 -11.43 -12.56 -9.59
N SER A 35 -10.11 -12.34 -9.66
CA SER A 35 -9.28 -13.09 -10.61
C SER A 35 -9.19 -14.57 -10.25
N THR A 36 -9.23 -14.90 -8.95
CA THR A 36 -9.01 -16.25 -8.43
C THR A 36 -9.78 -16.45 -7.11
N PRO A 37 -11.12 -16.57 -7.15
CA PRO A 37 -11.97 -16.51 -5.95
C PRO A 37 -11.62 -17.59 -4.93
N SER A 38 -11.71 -18.87 -5.31
CA SER A 38 -11.47 -20.00 -4.40
C SER A 38 -10.07 -19.98 -3.81
N ALA A 39 -9.04 -19.70 -4.62
CA ALA A 39 -7.65 -19.66 -4.15
C ALA A 39 -7.40 -18.52 -3.17
N THR A 40 -7.98 -17.34 -3.41
CA THR A 40 -7.84 -16.18 -2.52
C THR A 40 -8.57 -16.42 -1.20
N VAL A 41 -9.81 -16.91 -1.27
CA VAL A 41 -10.62 -17.24 -0.09
C VAL A 41 -9.96 -18.32 0.77
N SER A 42 -9.43 -19.38 0.17
CA SER A 42 -8.70 -20.42 0.89
C SER A 42 -7.48 -19.87 1.63
N LEU A 43 -6.78 -18.88 1.05
CA LEU A 43 -5.66 -18.22 1.71
C LEU A 43 -6.11 -17.32 2.85
N ILE A 44 -7.19 -16.57 2.69
CA ILE A 44 -7.77 -15.75 3.76
C ILE A 44 -8.16 -16.66 4.93
N ALA A 45 -8.91 -17.73 4.68
CA ALA A 45 -9.28 -18.71 5.71
C ALA A 45 -8.04 -19.29 6.41
N LYS A 46 -7.01 -19.66 5.65
CA LYS A 46 -5.73 -20.12 6.22
C LYS A 46 -5.08 -19.07 7.12
N PHE A 47 -5.02 -17.81 6.70
CA PHE A 47 -4.35 -16.74 7.46
C PHE A 47 -5.15 -16.31 8.69
N SER A 48 -6.47 -16.44 8.66
CA SER A 48 -7.35 -16.14 9.79
C SER A 48 -7.55 -17.32 10.74
N SER A 49 -7.13 -18.53 10.37
CA SER A 49 -7.14 -19.70 11.27
C SER A 49 -6.30 -19.47 12.54
N ASP A 50 -6.58 -20.23 13.60
CA ASP A 50 -5.87 -20.20 14.89
C ASP A 50 -4.35 -20.27 14.78
N LYS A 51 -3.83 -20.92 13.73
CA LYS A 51 -2.39 -21.05 13.49
C LYS A 51 -1.71 -19.69 13.27
N TYR A 52 -2.38 -18.78 12.57
CA TYR A 52 -1.83 -17.49 12.18
C TYR A 52 -2.53 -16.35 12.90
N ASN A 53 -3.84 -16.45 13.11
CA ASN A 53 -4.71 -15.46 13.76
C ASN A 53 -4.46 -14.04 13.22
N VAL A 54 -4.30 -13.93 11.89
CA VAL A 54 -4.06 -12.64 11.24
C VAL A 54 -5.37 -12.14 10.64
N PRO A 55 -5.86 -10.96 11.07
CA PRO A 55 -7.06 -10.37 10.50
C PRO A 55 -6.82 -9.89 9.07
N TYR A 56 -7.92 -9.69 8.34
CA TYR A 56 -7.84 -9.26 6.95
C TYR A 56 -8.73 -8.05 6.65
N ILE A 57 -8.40 -7.37 5.55
CA ILE A 57 -9.14 -6.26 4.96
C ILE A 57 -9.34 -6.58 3.48
N ILE A 58 -10.54 -6.28 2.96
CA ILE A 58 -10.82 -6.32 1.53
C ILE A 58 -10.84 -4.89 1.01
N ASP A 59 -9.89 -4.56 0.14
CA ASP A 59 -9.89 -3.30 -0.58
C ASP A 59 -10.88 -3.40 -1.74
N PRO A 60 -12.04 -2.71 -1.70
CA PRO A 60 -13.08 -2.85 -2.72
C PRO A 60 -12.61 -2.31 -4.08
N MET A 61 -11.54 -1.50 -4.10
CA MET A 61 -10.96 -0.92 -5.30
C MET A 61 -11.94 -0.12 -6.16
N THR A 62 -13.00 0.46 -5.59
CA THR A 62 -14.03 1.23 -6.32
C THR A 62 -13.45 2.38 -7.15
N TYR A 63 -12.34 2.97 -6.71
CA TYR A 63 -11.61 4.00 -7.48
C TYR A 63 -11.27 3.54 -8.89
N SER A 64 -11.18 2.23 -9.11
CA SER A 64 -10.85 1.69 -10.41
C SER A 64 -11.89 2.02 -11.48
N PHE A 65 -13.13 2.25 -11.06
CA PHE A 65 -14.26 2.56 -11.92
C PHE A 65 -14.50 4.06 -12.05
N GLY A 66 -13.75 4.90 -11.33
CA GLY A 66 -13.93 6.35 -11.33
C GLY A 66 -13.11 7.07 -12.40
N GLU A 67 -13.43 8.35 -12.58
CA GLU A 67 -12.58 9.30 -13.28
C GLU A 67 -11.21 9.44 -12.58
N PHE A 68 -10.18 9.71 -13.36
CA PHE A 68 -8.87 10.10 -12.83
C PHE A 68 -8.32 11.30 -13.57
N PHE A 69 -7.49 12.09 -12.88
CA PHE A 69 -6.81 13.23 -13.47
C PHE A 69 -5.42 12.79 -13.95
N ASP A 70 -5.20 12.77 -15.26
CA ASP A 70 -3.88 12.52 -15.84
C ASP A 70 -3.07 13.81 -15.77
N ILE A 71 -2.22 13.91 -14.74
CA ILE A 71 -1.37 15.08 -14.49
C ILE A 71 -0.43 15.36 -15.66
N LYS A 72 -0.01 14.32 -16.41
CA LYS A 72 0.93 14.51 -17.53
C LYS A 72 0.27 15.25 -18.68
N ASN A 73 -1.00 14.97 -18.90
CA ASN A 73 -1.78 15.55 -20.00
C ASN A 73 -2.66 16.73 -19.52
N GLY A 74 -2.85 16.90 -18.21
CA GLY A 74 -3.72 17.92 -17.62
C GLY A 74 -5.21 17.64 -17.85
N GLU A 75 -5.59 16.40 -18.13
CA GLU A 75 -6.93 16.02 -18.56
C GLU A 75 -7.57 15.01 -17.62
N ILE A 76 -8.90 15.05 -17.51
CA ILE A 76 -9.66 13.99 -16.87
C ILE A 76 -9.78 12.84 -17.88
N SER A 77 -9.39 11.64 -17.46
CA SER A 77 -9.63 10.42 -18.21
C SER A 77 -10.84 9.69 -17.65
N ASP A 78 -11.79 9.41 -18.52
CA ASP A 78 -13.10 8.81 -18.23
C ASP A 78 -13.34 7.48 -18.97
N ASP A 79 -12.36 7.03 -19.76
CA ASP A 79 -12.49 5.96 -20.76
C ASP A 79 -12.27 4.54 -20.22
N LEU A 80 -11.86 4.41 -18.94
CA LEU A 80 -11.53 3.15 -18.27
C LEU A 80 -10.49 2.28 -19.01
N SER A 81 -9.73 2.85 -19.94
CA SER A 81 -8.82 2.14 -20.85
C SER A 81 -7.81 1.27 -20.11
N TRP A 82 -7.42 1.68 -18.90
CA TRP A 82 -6.47 0.97 -18.06
C TRP A 82 -7.02 -0.32 -17.42
N LEU A 83 -8.35 -0.45 -17.30
CA LEU A 83 -9.02 -1.70 -16.95
C LEU A 83 -9.07 -2.67 -18.13
N MET A 84 -8.81 -2.18 -19.34
CA MET A 84 -8.88 -2.95 -20.56
C MET A 84 -7.52 -3.55 -20.94
N SER A 85 -7.58 -4.53 -21.83
CA SER A 85 -6.42 -5.17 -22.44
C SER A 85 -6.75 -5.57 -23.86
N LYS A 86 -5.76 -5.51 -24.76
CA LYS A 86 -5.93 -6.03 -26.12
C LYS A 86 -5.97 -7.55 -26.07
N THR A 87 -7.10 -8.13 -26.45
CA THR A 87 -7.23 -9.57 -26.64
C THR A 87 -7.12 -9.90 -28.12
N LYS A 88 -6.45 -11.02 -28.46
CA LYS A 88 -6.30 -11.46 -29.86
C LYS A 88 -7.64 -11.73 -30.57
N LYS A 89 -8.70 -12.01 -29.79
CA LYS A 89 -9.98 -12.51 -30.30
C LYS A 89 -11.08 -11.45 -30.39
N TYR A 90 -11.07 -10.41 -29.54
CA TYR A 90 -12.18 -9.45 -29.42
C TYR A 90 -11.76 -7.98 -29.49
N GLY A 91 -10.48 -7.69 -29.75
CA GLY A 91 -9.96 -6.32 -29.68
C GLY A 91 -9.77 -5.85 -28.23
N LEU A 92 -9.99 -4.56 -27.98
CA LEU A 92 -9.85 -3.95 -26.66
C LEU A 92 -11.05 -4.34 -25.78
N ASP A 93 -10.79 -5.08 -24.69
CA ASP A 93 -11.83 -5.54 -23.77
C ASP A 93 -11.37 -5.46 -22.30
N PHE A 94 -12.31 -5.39 -21.36
CA PHE A 94 -12.02 -5.37 -19.93
C PHE A 94 -11.30 -6.63 -19.48
N LYS A 95 -10.26 -6.47 -18.65
CA LYS A 95 -9.59 -7.59 -17.98
C LYS A 95 -10.63 -8.36 -17.16
N ARG A 96 -10.59 -9.70 -17.26
CA ARG A 96 -11.55 -10.62 -16.62
C ARG A 96 -11.79 -10.31 -15.15
N SER A 97 -10.74 -9.98 -14.40
CA SER A 97 -10.82 -9.64 -12.98
C SER A 97 -11.66 -8.40 -12.69
N TYR A 98 -11.55 -7.35 -13.49
CA TYR A 98 -12.33 -6.12 -13.30
C TYR A 98 -13.76 -6.27 -13.80
N ARG A 99 -13.97 -7.04 -14.87
CA ARG A 99 -15.32 -7.42 -15.31
C ARG A 99 -16.07 -8.16 -14.19
N ALA A 100 -15.46 -9.21 -13.65
CA ALA A 100 -16.02 -9.97 -12.55
C ALA A 100 -16.23 -9.10 -11.29
N LEU A 101 -15.32 -8.16 -11.01
CA LEU A 101 -15.49 -7.23 -9.89
C LEU A 101 -16.71 -6.33 -10.05
N GLY A 102 -16.90 -5.69 -11.20
CA GLY A 102 -18.08 -4.86 -11.41
C GLY A 102 -19.38 -5.67 -11.47
N GLU A 103 -19.35 -6.92 -11.96
CA GLU A 103 -20.50 -7.84 -11.88
C GLU A 103 -20.87 -8.20 -10.43
N ASN A 104 -19.89 -8.41 -9.54
CA ASN A 104 -20.15 -8.78 -8.15
C ASN A 104 -20.44 -7.57 -7.24
N LEU A 105 -19.95 -6.38 -7.58
CA LEU A 105 -20.39 -5.13 -6.96
C LEU A 105 -21.80 -4.77 -7.46
N GLY A 106 -22.07 -4.92 -8.76
CA GLY A 106 -23.36 -4.63 -9.37
C GLY A 106 -23.61 -3.13 -9.57
N GLY A 107 -24.87 -2.79 -9.87
CA GLY A 107 -25.36 -1.41 -9.97
C GLY A 107 -24.51 -0.54 -10.90
N ALA A 108 -24.18 0.67 -10.43
CA ALA A 108 -23.37 1.63 -11.17
C ALA A 108 -21.99 1.09 -11.62
N PHE A 109 -21.39 0.13 -10.90
CA PHE A 109 -20.11 -0.47 -11.30
C PHE A 109 -20.24 -1.39 -12.51
N LEU A 110 -21.33 -2.17 -12.57
CA LEU A 110 -21.64 -3.01 -13.72
C LEU A 110 -22.01 -2.15 -14.94
N GLU A 111 -22.84 -1.12 -14.73
CA GLU A 111 -23.21 -0.16 -15.78
C GLU A 111 -21.97 0.57 -16.33
N SER A 112 -21.02 0.93 -15.48
CA SER A 112 -19.75 1.54 -15.88
C SER A 112 -18.96 0.67 -16.87
N ILE A 113 -18.89 -0.66 -16.63
CA ILE A 113 -18.27 -1.62 -17.55
C ILE A 113 -19.09 -1.74 -18.84
N GLN A 114 -20.41 -1.91 -18.74
CA GLN A 114 -21.28 -2.15 -19.90
C GLN A 114 -21.28 -0.97 -20.86
N ASN A 115 -21.30 0.25 -20.30
CA ASN A 115 -21.32 1.51 -21.05
C ASN A 115 -19.93 2.04 -21.38
N LYS A 116 -18.85 1.39 -20.89
CA LYS A 116 -17.45 1.83 -21.06
C LYS A 116 -17.25 3.28 -20.62
N ARG A 117 -17.86 3.65 -19.51
CA ARG A 117 -17.84 5.01 -18.96
C ARG A 117 -17.49 4.96 -17.49
N SER A 118 -16.54 5.79 -17.07
CA SER A 118 -16.23 5.94 -15.65
C SER A 118 -17.39 6.53 -14.85
N ILE A 119 -17.39 6.24 -13.55
CA ILE A 119 -18.27 6.88 -12.57
C ILE A 119 -17.67 8.26 -12.25
N SER A 120 -18.41 9.30 -12.62
CA SER A 120 -18.01 10.70 -12.49
C SER A 120 -18.39 11.28 -11.14
N LEU A 121 -17.83 12.46 -10.82
CA LEU A 121 -18.28 13.23 -9.66
C LEU A 121 -19.79 13.56 -9.72
N GLY A 122 -20.31 13.86 -10.91
CA GLY A 122 -21.74 14.16 -11.11
C GLY A 122 -22.64 12.97 -10.83
N ASP A 123 -22.21 11.74 -11.18
CA ASP A 123 -22.95 10.53 -10.83
C ASP A 123 -23.04 10.34 -9.31
N LEU A 124 -21.98 10.69 -8.57
CA LEU A 124 -21.90 10.53 -7.11
C LEU A 124 -22.65 11.61 -6.33
N GLN A 125 -22.90 12.77 -6.95
CA GLN A 125 -23.77 13.81 -6.38
C GLN A 125 -25.23 13.33 -6.34
N ASN A 126 -25.65 12.45 -7.27
CA ASN A 126 -26.96 11.82 -7.22
C ASN A 126 -27.08 10.87 -6.01
N GLU A 127 -28.05 11.15 -5.13
CA GLU A 127 -28.26 10.38 -3.89
C GLU A 127 -28.61 8.91 -4.16
N ALA A 128 -29.43 8.61 -5.17
CA ALA A 128 -29.83 7.24 -5.48
C ALA A 128 -28.62 6.40 -5.93
N THR A 129 -27.79 6.95 -6.83
CA THR A 129 -26.54 6.32 -7.27
C THR A 129 -25.58 6.12 -6.09
N ARG A 130 -25.40 7.15 -5.26
CA ARG A 130 -24.52 7.08 -4.09
C ARG A 130 -24.96 6.01 -3.10
N LYS A 131 -26.26 5.92 -2.81
CA LYS A 131 -26.84 4.91 -1.92
C LYS A 131 -26.62 3.49 -2.45
N ASP A 132 -26.83 3.27 -3.75
CA ASP A 132 -26.62 1.98 -4.39
C ASP A 132 -25.15 1.54 -4.34
N ILE A 133 -24.23 2.44 -4.67
CA ILE A 133 -22.78 2.21 -4.60
C ILE A 133 -22.31 1.91 -3.16
N CYS A 134 -22.81 2.64 -2.16
CA CYS A 134 -22.45 2.41 -0.75
C CYS A 134 -22.95 1.04 -0.28
N LYS A 135 -24.23 0.73 -0.55
CA LYS A 135 -24.84 -0.56 -0.18
C LYS A 135 -24.10 -1.74 -0.81
N SER A 136 -23.87 -1.69 -2.12
CA SER A 136 -23.19 -2.76 -2.86
C SER A 136 -21.77 -2.99 -2.37
N THR A 137 -21.01 -1.91 -2.15
CA THR A 137 -19.60 -1.98 -1.72
C THR A 137 -19.45 -2.56 -0.31
N VAL A 138 -20.30 -2.15 0.64
CA VAL A 138 -20.28 -2.70 2.00
C VAL A 138 -20.71 -4.17 1.99
N ASN A 139 -21.79 -4.50 1.29
CA ASN A 139 -22.29 -5.88 1.20
C ASN A 139 -21.28 -6.82 0.52
N TYR A 140 -20.57 -6.35 -0.50
CA TYR A 140 -19.53 -7.12 -1.15
C TYR A 140 -18.44 -7.53 -0.15
N GLN A 141 -17.91 -6.58 0.63
CA GLN A 141 -16.84 -6.86 1.60
C GLN A 141 -17.29 -7.83 2.70
N LYS A 142 -18.53 -7.69 3.20
CA LYS A 142 -19.06 -8.53 4.28
C LYS A 142 -19.41 -9.94 3.81
N ASN A 143 -19.96 -10.09 2.60
CA ASN A 143 -20.60 -11.33 2.18
C ASN A 143 -19.84 -12.10 1.09
N ARG A 144 -18.96 -11.47 0.30
CA ARG A 144 -18.37 -12.12 -0.88
C ARG A 144 -17.59 -13.39 -0.53
N ILE A 145 -16.75 -13.33 0.50
CA ILE A 145 -15.93 -14.46 0.95
C ILE A 145 -16.81 -15.60 1.45
N ILE A 146 -17.77 -15.28 2.33
CA ILE A 146 -18.73 -16.25 2.87
C ILE A 146 -19.50 -16.94 1.74
N ASN A 147 -19.97 -16.17 0.76
CA ASN A 147 -20.71 -16.70 -0.38
C ASN A 147 -19.86 -17.59 -1.31
N ILE A 148 -18.54 -17.37 -1.37
CA ILE A 148 -17.62 -18.26 -2.08
C ILE A 148 -17.42 -19.55 -1.28
N LEU A 149 -17.17 -19.46 0.03
CA LEU A 149 -17.00 -20.63 0.92
C LEU A 149 -18.24 -21.53 0.91
N LYS A 150 -19.45 -20.96 0.99
CA LYS A 150 -20.71 -21.73 0.96
C LYS A 150 -20.92 -22.55 -0.32
N LYS A 151 -20.28 -22.15 -1.42
CA LYS A 151 -20.37 -22.85 -2.71
C LYS A 151 -19.28 -23.91 -2.88
N ASP A 152 -18.32 -23.96 -1.98
CA ASP A 152 -17.21 -24.90 -2.01
C ASP A 152 -17.52 -26.06 -1.05
N GLU A 153 -17.70 -27.27 -1.59
CA GLU A 153 -18.09 -28.45 -0.80
C GLU A 153 -17.11 -28.75 0.35
N GLU A 154 -15.81 -28.45 0.18
CA GLU A 154 -14.78 -28.70 1.19
C GLU A 154 -14.86 -27.68 2.34
N TYR A 155 -15.28 -26.44 2.04
CA TYR A 155 -15.21 -25.32 2.98
C TYR A 155 -16.57 -24.77 3.44
N ALA A 156 -17.68 -25.28 2.92
CA ALA A 156 -19.02 -24.76 3.21
C ALA A 156 -19.34 -24.72 4.71
N GLN A 157 -18.88 -25.72 5.48
CA GLN A 157 -19.08 -25.79 6.94
C GLN A 157 -18.38 -24.65 7.71
N TYR A 158 -17.26 -24.14 7.20
CA TYR A 158 -16.48 -23.08 7.85
C TYR A 158 -16.92 -21.68 7.42
N ALA A 159 -17.89 -21.56 6.53
CA ALA A 159 -18.28 -20.27 5.96
C ALA A 159 -18.83 -19.30 7.02
N GLU A 160 -19.58 -19.81 8.00
CA GLU A 160 -20.15 -19.02 9.11
C GLU A 160 -19.12 -18.75 10.23
N GLU A 161 -18.02 -19.52 10.28
CA GLU A 161 -16.93 -19.30 11.24
C GLU A 161 -15.96 -18.21 10.77
N MET A 162 -16.09 -17.77 9.51
CA MET A 162 -15.21 -16.77 8.94
C MET A 162 -15.44 -15.40 9.60
N SER A 163 -14.39 -14.87 10.24
CA SER A 163 -14.41 -13.53 10.83
C SER A 163 -14.68 -12.46 9.76
N SER A 164 -15.42 -11.40 10.11
CA SER A 164 -15.60 -10.23 9.24
C SER A 164 -14.27 -9.50 8.98
N PRO A 165 -14.10 -8.77 7.85
CA PRO A 165 -12.93 -7.90 7.67
C PRO A 165 -12.83 -6.88 8.82
N ILE A 166 -11.62 -6.64 9.33
CA ILE A 166 -11.43 -5.72 10.47
C ILE A 166 -11.73 -4.27 10.14
N HIS A 167 -11.60 -3.90 8.86
CA HIS A 167 -12.00 -2.60 8.34
C HIS A 167 -12.93 -2.83 7.14
N ILE A 168 -14.10 -2.18 7.16
CA ILE A 168 -14.99 -2.07 6.01
C ILE A 168 -14.74 -0.70 5.38
N LEU A 169 -14.26 -0.70 4.14
CA LEU A 169 -13.96 0.52 3.42
C LEU A 169 -15.20 1.01 2.68
N ALA A 170 -15.59 2.26 2.90
CA ALA A 170 -16.57 2.92 2.05
C ALA A 170 -16.08 2.94 0.59
N PRO A 171 -16.99 3.01 -0.40
CA PRO A 171 -16.58 3.29 -1.77
C PRO A 171 -15.76 4.59 -1.80
N TYR A 172 -14.65 4.56 -2.51
CA TYR A 172 -13.74 5.69 -2.63
C TYR A 172 -13.34 5.89 -4.09
N PHE A 173 -13.04 7.14 -4.44
CA PHE A 173 -12.69 7.58 -5.78
C PHE A 173 -11.51 8.56 -5.71
N PHE A 174 -10.97 8.93 -6.87
CA PHE A 174 -9.84 9.84 -6.93
C PHE A 174 -10.31 11.30 -6.75
N ILE A 175 -9.83 11.97 -5.71
CA ILE A 175 -10.08 13.40 -5.46
C ILE A 175 -9.26 14.20 -6.46
N GLN A 176 -9.95 14.81 -7.42
CA GLN A 176 -9.34 15.57 -8.50
C GLN A 176 -8.84 16.93 -7.97
N PRO A 177 -7.59 17.33 -8.31
CA PRO A 177 -7.11 18.67 -7.99
C PRO A 177 -8.03 19.76 -8.57
N GLY A 178 -8.34 20.78 -7.78
CA GLY A 178 -9.21 21.90 -8.16
C GLY A 178 -10.71 21.64 -7.94
N ARG A 179 -11.11 20.44 -7.53
CA ARG A 179 -12.52 20.09 -7.21
C ARG A 179 -12.69 19.56 -5.79
N GLU A 180 -11.77 19.91 -4.89
CA GLU A 180 -11.67 19.33 -3.55
C GLU A 180 -12.95 19.55 -2.72
N ASN A 181 -13.57 20.75 -2.82
CA ASN A 181 -14.82 21.05 -2.11
C ASN A 181 -15.97 20.12 -2.53
N GLU A 182 -16.16 19.93 -3.85
CA GLU A 182 -17.21 19.04 -4.37
C GLU A 182 -16.97 17.59 -3.94
N TRP A 183 -15.72 17.15 -3.92
CA TRP A 183 -15.34 15.83 -3.46
C TRP A 183 -15.57 15.64 -1.96
N ILE A 184 -15.36 16.67 -1.14
CA ILE A 184 -15.61 16.60 0.30
C ILE A 184 -17.09 16.38 0.59
N ASP A 185 -17.98 17.07 -0.11
CA ASP A 185 -19.43 16.86 0.04
C ASP A 185 -19.84 15.45 -0.40
N VAL A 186 -19.26 14.94 -1.50
CA VAL A 186 -19.49 13.55 -1.93
C VAL A 186 -18.96 12.55 -0.91
N ILE A 187 -17.78 12.78 -0.32
CA ILE A 187 -17.20 11.91 0.71
C ILE A 187 -18.08 11.89 1.97
N ARG A 188 -18.59 13.05 2.40
CA ARG A 188 -19.55 13.16 3.51
C ARG A 188 -20.81 12.34 3.22
N GLY A 189 -21.39 12.50 2.03
CA GLY A 189 -22.55 11.73 1.61
C GLY A 189 -22.28 10.22 1.52
N ILE A 190 -21.08 9.82 1.06
CA ILE A 190 -20.66 8.42 1.01
C ILE A 190 -20.53 7.85 2.43
N ALA A 191 -19.93 8.60 3.35
CA ALA A 191 -19.78 8.20 4.74
C ALA A 191 -21.14 8.01 5.40
N GLU A 192 -22.05 8.96 5.21
CA GLU A 192 -23.41 8.87 5.73
C GLU A 192 -24.16 7.65 5.19
N GLU A 193 -24.18 7.45 3.86
CA GLU A 193 -24.87 6.29 3.26
C GLU A 193 -24.23 4.96 3.65
N SER A 194 -22.90 4.87 3.68
CA SER A 194 -22.20 3.64 4.08
C SER A 194 -22.45 3.29 5.55
N SER A 195 -22.59 4.31 6.41
CA SER A 195 -22.86 4.12 7.84
C SER A 195 -24.22 3.49 8.15
N LYS A 196 -25.14 3.45 7.17
CA LYS A 196 -26.43 2.75 7.28
C LYS A 196 -26.28 1.23 7.13
N PHE A 197 -25.13 0.75 6.64
CA PHE A 197 -24.85 -0.66 6.38
C PHE A 197 -23.67 -1.21 7.22
N GLU A 198 -22.89 -0.31 7.83
CA GLU A 198 -21.79 -0.63 8.73
C GLU A 198 -21.60 0.48 9.77
N GLU A 199 -21.76 0.14 11.04
CA GLU A 199 -21.70 1.10 12.15
C GLU A 199 -20.37 1.08 12.91
N ASP A 200 -19.76 -0.11 13.05
CA ASP A 200 -18.69 -0.31 14.03
C ASP A 200 -17.29 -0.13 13.44
N ASN A 201 -17.09 -0.54 12.18
CA ASN A 201 -15.76 -0.59 11.57
C ASN A 201 -15.72 0.04 10.18
N LEU A 202 -16.47 1.14 9.98
CA LEU A 202 -16.47 1.89 8.73
C LEU A 202 -15.23 2.82 8.63
N TYR A 203 -14.51 2.71 7.52
CA TYR A 203 -13.35 3.56 7.20
C TYR A 203 -13.53 4.26 5.86
N ILE A 204 -13.09 5.51 5.79
CA ILE A 204 -13.03 6.29 4.55
C ILE A 204 -11.61 6.23 3.98
N LYS A 205 -11.49 6.17 2.66
CA LYS A 205 -10.19 6.19 2.00
C LYS A 205 -10.04 7.43 1.14
N LEU A 206 -9.06 8.25 1.46
CA LEU A 206 -8.72 9.48 0.74
C LEU A 206 -7.68 9.13 -0.32
N CYS A 207 -8.10 9.02 -1.57
CA CYS A 207 -7.23 8.77 -2.71
C CYS A 207 -7.10 10.07 -3.51
N PHE A 208 -5.92 10.68 -3.54
CA PHE A 208 -5.74 12.01 -4.12
C PHE A 208 -4.33 12.19 -4.67
N ASP A 209 -4.10 13.20 -5.50
CA ASP A 209 -2.75 13.51 -5.98
C ASP A 209 -1.86 14.13 -4.89
N LYS A 210 -0.58 13.76 -4.82
CA LYS A 210 0.35 14.29 -3.82
C LYS A 210 0.47 15.82 -3.81
N SER A 211 0.16 16.52 -4.91
CA SER A 211 0.16 17.99 -4.94
C SER A 211 -0.85 18.64 -3.99
N LEU A 212 -1.88 17.92 -3.53
CA LEU A 212 -2.77 18.43 -2.48
C LEU A 212 -2.04 18.62 -1.14
N LEU A 213 -0.93 17.89 -0.91
CA LEU A 213 -0.09 18.06 0.27
C LEU A 213 0.76 19.34 0.22
N ASP A 214 0.82 20.00 -0.94
CA ASP A 214 1.48 21.30 -1.07
C ASP A 214 0.57 22.45 -0.61
N ASP A 215 -0.68 22.23 -0.21
CA ASP A 215 -1.60 23.32 0.11
C ASP A 215 -2.28 23.14 1.48
N ASN A 216 -1.95 24.03 2.41
CA ASN A 216 -2.49 24.00 3.77
C ASN A 216 -4.01 24.21 3.81
N GLU A 217 -4.59 24.98 2.88
CA GLU A 217 -6.04 25.16 2.82
C GLU A 217 -6.72 23.85 2.42
N LYS A 218 -6.15 23.14 1.43
CA LYS A 218 -6.64 21.82 1.01
C LYS A 218 -6.48 20.77 2.09
N ILE A 219 -5.35 20.79 2.81
CA ILE A 219 -5.13 19.90 3.96
C ILE A 219 -6.16 20.16 5.06
N SER A 220 -6.41 21.44 5.38
CA SER A 220 -7.43 21.83 6.36
C SER A 220 -8.81 21.33 5.96
N LEU A 221 -9.17 21.52 4.68
CA LEU A 221 -10.43 21.06 4.10
C LEU A 221 -10.59 19.53 4.20
N LEU A 222 -9.58 18.75 3.81
CA LEU A 222 -9.59 17.29 3.99
C LEU A 222 -9.70 16.92 5.49
N GLY A 223 -9.03 17.66 6.35
CA GLY A 223 -9.03 17.50 7.80
C GLY A 223 -10.40 17.68 8.44
N GLU A 224 -11.33 18.41 7.82
CA GLU A 224 -12.71 18.56 8.32
C GLU A 224 -13.48 17.23 8.38
N LEU A 225 -13.08 16.25 7.57
CA LEU A 225 -13.71 14.93 7.53
C LEU A 225 -13.59 14.18 8.87
N ARG A 226 -12.66 14.57 9.76
CA ARG A 226 -12.55 14.02 11.12
C ARG A 226 -13.87 14.05 11.91
N SER A 227 -14.71 15.04 11.62
CA SER A 227 -16.01 15.28 12.29
C SER A 227 -17.08 14.22 11.96
N LEU A 228 -16.82 13.31 11.01
CA LEU A 228 -17.72 12.23 10.65
C LEU A 228 -17.86 11.23 11.81
N SER A 229 -18.91 11.37 12.61
CA SER A 229 -19.09 10.65 13.89
C SER A 229 -19.10 9.11 13.74
N LYS A 230 -19.77 8.59 12.71
CA LYS A 230 -19.90 7.15 12.44
C LYS A 230 -18.71 6.52 11.68
N VAL A 231 -17.70 7.32 11.32
CA VAL A 231 -16.48 6.82 10.68
C VAL A 231 -15.45 6.53 11.76
N LYS A 232 -14.93 5.30 11.82
CA LYS A 232 -13.90 4.91 12.79
C LYS A 232 -12.52 5.45 12.44
N GLY A 233 -12.23 5.59 11.14
CA GLY A 233 -10.93 6.06 10.70
C GLY A 233 -10.79 6.29 9.20
N PHE A 234 -9.57 6.65 8.82
CA PHE A 234 -9.19 7.06 7.48
C PHE A 234 -8.01 6.25 6.95
N TRP A 235 -8.04 5.96 5.66
CA TRP A 235 -6.89 5.47 4.90
C TRP A 235 -6.44 6.56 3.93
N ILE A 236 -5.23 7.07 4.09
CA ILE A 236 -4.61 8.03 3.19
C ILE A 236 -3.91 7.30 2.06
N TRP A 237 -4.14 7.76 0.84
CA TRP A 237 -3.38 7.39 -0.35
C TRP A 237 -3.10 8.64 -1.18
N ALA A 238 -1.98 9.29 -0.87
CA ALA A 238 -1.38 10.29 -1.74
C ALA A 238 -0.70 9.58 -2.93
N SER A 239 -1.25 9.78 -4.12
CA SER A 239 -0.81 9.16 -5.36
C SER A 239 0.63 9.52 -5.67
N ASP A 240 1.43 8.50 -6.00
CA ASP A 240 2.84 8.67 -6.36
C ASP A 240 3.70 9.41 -5.31
N PHE A 241 3.26 9.43 -4.05
CA PHE A 241 4.03 10.02 -2.96
C PHE A 241 5.19 9.12 -2.57
N ASN A 242 6.42 9.64 -2.67
CA ASN A 242 7.66 8.97 -2.28
C ASN A 242 8.29 9.74 -1.12
N GLU A 243 8.29 9.16 0.07
CA GLU A 243 8.84 9.81 1.27
C GLU A 243 10.29 10.26 1.10
N THR A 244 11.10 9.55 0.30
CA THR A 244 12.53 9.88 0.10
C THR A 244 12.77 10.96 -0.97
N GLU A 245 11.76 11.29 -1.79
CA GLU A 245 11.87 12.28 -2.86
C GLU A 245 10.92 13.48 -2.65
N ALA A 246 9.96 13.36 -1.72
CA ALA A 246 8.99 14.39 -1.40
C ALA A 246 9.67 15.66 -0.88
N SER A 247 9.08 16.81 -1.23
CA SER A 247 9.52 18.10 -0.70
C SER A 247 9.23 18.19 0.81
N GLU A 248 9.92 19.08 1.51
CA GLU A 248 9.64 19.39 2.92
C GLU A 248 8.17 19.82 3.10
N ARG A 249 7.63 20.57 2.12
CA ARG A 249 6.23 21.02 2.10
C ARG A 249 5.26 19.83 2.03
N GLN A 250 5.48 18.86 1.14
CA GLN A 250 4.63 17.68 1.03
C GLN A 250 4.71 16.78 2.25
N LEU A 251 5.90 16.63 2.85
CA LEU A 251 6.11 15.88 4.09
C LEU A 251 5.36 16.54 5.26
N SER A 252 5.50 17.86 5.42
CA SER A 252 4.73 18.65 6.39
C SER A 252 3.23 18.53 6.14
N GLY A 253 2.81 18.58 4.88
CA GLY A 253 1.40 18.42 4.51
C GLY A 253 0.83 17.06 4.91
N MET A 254 1.61 15.99 4.71
CA MET A 254 1.25 14.65 5.19
C MET A 254 1.13 14.60 6.71
N ARG A 255 2.10 15.17 7.45
CA ARG A 255 2.04 15.27 8.93
C ARG A 255 0.78 16.02 9.37
N SER A 256 0.55 17.22 8.83
CA SER A 256 -0.60 18.05 9.16
C SER A 256 -1.93 17.34 8.89
N LEU A 257 -2.05 16.62 7.77
CA LEU A 257 -3.26 15.86 7.46
C LEU A 257 -3.48 14.71 8.46
N VAL A 258 -2.42 14.01 8.86
CA VAL A 258 -2.50 12.94 9.88
C VAL A 258 -2.93 13.50 11.24
N GLU A 259 -2.31 14.58 11.70
CA GLU A 259 -2.66 15.26 12.95
C GLU A 259 -4.10 15.77 12.91
N ALA A 260 -4.51 16.41 11.80
CA ALA A 260 -5.87 16.91 11.63
C ALA A 260 -6.90 15.77 11.71
N LEU A 261 -6.73 14.69 10.94
CA LEU A 261 -7.68 13.58 10.92
C LEU A 261 -7.72 12.82 12.26
N SER A 262 -6.59 12.65 12.94
CA SER A 262 -6.50 11.90 14.20
C SER A 262 -6.93 12.68 15.44
N SER A 263 -7.05 14.02 15.36
CA SER A 263 -7.35 14.90 16.50
C SER A 263 -8.64 14.58 17.27
N GLU A 264 -9.62 13.92 16.64
CA GLU A 264 -10.88 13.48 17.26
C GLU A 264 -10.88 11.97 17.60
N GLY A 265 -9.69 11.39 17.80
CA GLY A 265 -9.53 9.98 18.16
C GLY A 265 -9.75 8.99 17.01
N LYS A 266 -9.79 9.49 15.76
CA LYS A 266 -9.93 8.65 14.57
C LYS A 266 -8.65 7.88 14.30
N GLU A 267 -8.79 6.63 13.88
CA GLU A 267 -7.62 5.89 13.41
C GLU A 267 -7.20 6.39 12.02
N VAL A 268 -5.91 6.65 11.81
CA VAL A 268 -5.40 7.10 10.50
C VAL A 268 -4.34 6.13 10.00
N PHE A 269 -4.50 5.64 8.78
CA PHE A 269 -3.57 4.71 8.17
C PHE A 269 -3.01 5.28 6.87
N ASN A 270 -1.71 5.12 6.64
CA ASN A 270 -1.16 5.37 5.30
C ASN A 270 -1.16 4.07 4.49
N ARG A 271 -1.84 4.10 3.34
CA ARG A 271 -1.88 2.96 2.42
C ARG A 271 -0.48 2.63 1.91
N HIS A 272 0.36 3.61 1.59
CA HIS A 272 1.70 3.38 1.06
C HIS A 272 2.69 4.14 1.92
N GLY A 273 3.22 3.47 2.96
CA GLY A 273 4.12 4.08 3.94
C GLY A 273 5.46 3.37 4.04
N GLY A 274 6.53 4.17 4.08
CA GLY A 274 7.88 3.78 4.45
C GLY A 274 8.17 4.14 5.91
N TYR A 275 9.45 4.38 6.24
CA TYR A 275 9.87 4.64 7.61
C TYR A 275 9.41 6.00 8.13
N PHE A 276 9.33 7.03 7.29
CA PHE A 276 8.80 8.34 7.68
C PHE A 276 7.35 8.20 8.16
N SER A 277 6.50 7.50 7.41
CA SER A 277 5.13 7.22 7.87
C SER A 277 5.09 6.38 9.14
N MET A 278 6.03 5.46 9.36
CA MET A 278 6.11 4.73 10.64
C MET A 278 6.39 5.70 11.80
N MET A 279 7.29 6.67 11.63
CA MET A 279 7.56 7.68 12.66
C MET A 279 6.34 8.58 12.94
N LEU A 280 5.54 8.92 11.91
CA LEU A 280 4.27 9.65 12.10
C LEU A 280 3.28 8.93 13.02
N THR A 281 3.51 7.66 13.37
CA THR A 281 2.69 6.98 14.38
C THR A 281 2.87 7.52 15.80
N LYS A 282 3.95 8.27 16.04
CA LYS A 282 4.13 9.07 17.26
C LYS A 282 3.36 10.39 17.21
N LEU A 283 2.83 10.76 16.05
CA LEU A 283 2.17 12.03 15.75
C LEU A 283 0.72 11.81 15.27
N GLY A 284 0.09 10.69 15.63
CA GLY A 284 -1.32 10.42 15.36
C GLY A 284 -1.62 9.33 14.31
N LEU A 285 -0.62 8.89 13.53
CA LEU A 285 -0.84 7.78 12.59
C LEU A 285 -1.03 6.46 13.36
N SER A 286 -2.11 5.72 13.08
CA SER A 286 -2.39 4.43 13.70
C SER A 286 -1.56 3.30 13.07
N GLY A 287 -1.22 3.41 11.79
CA GLY A 287 -0.40 2.42 11.13
C GLY A 287 -0.13 2.68 9.65
N VAL A 288 0.62 1.77 9.05
CA VAL A 288 0.95 1.80 7.62
C VAL A 288 0.70 0.43 7.01
N SER A 289 0.51 0.39 5.68
CA SER A 289 0.61 -0.86 4.95
C SER A 289 1.77 -0.87 3.96
N THR A 290 2.32 -2.05 3.71
CA THR A 290 3.42 -2.26 2.75
C THR A 290 3.18 -3.51 1.89
N ALA A 291 3.92 -3.72 0.80
CA ALA A 291 3.86 -4.94 -0.01
C ALA A 291 5.24 -5.60 -0.09
N VAL A 292 5.33 -6.77 -0.71
CA VAL A 292 6.54 -7.61 -0.65
C VAL A 292 7.67 -7.05 -1.52
N GLY A 293 8.58 -6.28 -0.91
CA GLY A 293 9.74 -5.68 -1.58
C GLY A 293 9.42 -4.44 -2.40
N TYR A 294 8.14 -4.06 -2.52
CA TYR A 294 7.64 -2.88 -3.23
C TYR A 294 6.47 -2.26 -2.47
N GLY A 295 6.05 -1.07 -2.87
CA GLY A 295 4.78 -0.49 -2.43
C GLY A 295 4.83 0.39 -1.18
N GLU A 296 6.00 0.95 -0.84
CA GLU A 296 6.07 2.17 -0.02
C GLU A 296 5.57 3.40 -0.80
N GLN A 297 5.42 3.26 -2.11
CA GLN A 297 4.84 4.23 -3.04
C GLN A 297 4.00 3.47 -4.06
N LYS A 298 2.89 4.08 -4.49
CA LYS A 298 2.09 3.61 -5.63
C LYS A 298 1.26 4.75 -6.19
N ASP A 299 1.30 4.90 -7.50
CA ASP A 299 0.37 5.76 -8.23
C ASP A 299 -1.02 5.11 -8.30
N ALA A 300 -2.07 5.92 -8.13
CA ALA A 300 -3.45 5.54 -8.36
C ALA A 300 -3.66 5.14 -9.82
N MET A 301 -2.97 5.82 -10.75
CA MET A 301 -2.95 5.43 -12.15
C MET A 301 -1.97 4.26 -12.35
N PRO A 302 -2.41 3.12 -12.90
CA PRO A 302 -1.51 2.02 -13.15
C PRO A 302 -0.57 2.34 -14.31
N VAL A 303 0.74 2.20 -14.07
CA VAL A 303 1.73 2.40 -15.13
C VAL A 303 1.64 1.27 -16.15
N VAL A 304 1.24 1.61 -17.38
CA VAL A 304 1.10 0.66 -18.49
C VAL A 304 2.48 0.32 -19.05
N GLY A 305 2.77 -0.98 -19.23
CA GLY A 305 3.94 -1.44 -20.00
C GLY A 305 5.27 -1.50 -19.24
N VAL A 306 5.28 -1.33 -17.92
CA VAL A 306 6.53 -1.42 -17.15
C VAL A 306 6.95 -2.88 -16.99
N ALA A 307 8.25 -3.12 -17.19
CA ALA A 307 8.85 -4.40 -16.95
C ALA A 307 8.89 -4.77 -15.46
N THR A 308 9.08 -6.05 -15.16
CA THR A 308 9.25 -6.56 -13.79
C THR A 308 10.29 -5.72 -13.04
N PRO A 309 9.90 -5.03 -11.94
CA PRO A 309 10.82 -4.17 -11.21
C PRO A 309 11.92 -5.00 -10.54
N VAL A 310 13.13 -4.46 -10.51
CA VAL A 310 14.23 -5.04 -9.74
C VAL A 310 13.95 -4.81 -8.25
N VAL A 311 14.07 -5.87 -7.44
CA VAL A 311 13.97 -5.74 -5.99
C VAL A 311 15.36 -5.40 -5.46
N ASN A 312 15.57 -4.11 -5.23
CA ASN A 312 16.79 -3.56 -4.65
C ASN A 312 16.95 -3.96 -3.18
N TYR A 313 18.18 -3.90 -2.66
CA TYR A 313 18.46 -4.19 -1.26
C TYR A 313 17.90 -3.06 -0.39
N TYR A 314 17.13 -3.40 0.64
CA TYR A 314 16.66 -2.42 1.61
C TYR A 314 17.77 -2.14 2.62
N PHE A 315 18.32 -0.93 2.62
CA PHE A 315 19.42 -0.56 3.49
C PHE A 315 18.87 0.02 4.81
N PRO A 316 18.82 -0.74 5.92
CA PRO A 316 18.03 -0.36 7.09
C PRO A 316 18.54 0.92 7.76
N LEU A 317 19.85 1.19 7.70
CA LEU A 317 20.44 2.41 8.26
C LEU A 317 19.88 3.68 7.60
N LEU A 318 19.58 3.61 6.30
CA LEU A 318 19.05 4.74 5.53
C LEU A 318 17.55 4.63 5.25
N HIS A 319 16.92 3.56 5.74
CA HIS A 319 15.50 3.28 5.50
C HIS A 319 15.06 3.30 4.02
N LYS A 320 15.99 3.06 3.09
CA LYS A 320 15.81 3.21 1.63
C LYS A 320 16.26 1.98 0.87
N LYS A 321 15.65 1.74 -0.30
CA LYS A 321 16.08 0.70 -1.24
C LYS A 321 17.24 1.21 -2.11
N MET A 322 18.33 0.47 -2.15
CA MET A 322 19.56 0.84 -2.85
C MET A 322 20.02 -0.26 -3.80
N GLY A 323 20.66 0.14 -4.89
CA GLY A 323 21.32 -0.78 -5.79
C GLY A 323 22.46 -1.51 -5.07
N ILE A 324 22.74 -2.76 -5.47
CA ILE A 324 23.84 -3.53 -4.87
C ILE A 324 25.19 -2.82 -4.97
N PRO A 325 25.59 -2.22 -6.11
CA PRO A 325 26.84 -1.48 -6.18
C PRO A 325 26.90 -0.34 -5.17
N ASP A 326 25.76 0.28 -4.88
CA ASP A 326 25.70 1.41 -3.97
C ASP A 326 25.90 0.99 -2.52
N VAL A 327 25.27 -0.10 -2.12
CA VAL A 327 25.48 -0.70 -0.80
C VAL A 327 26.90 -1.25 -0.65
N GLN A 328 27.51 -1.77 -1.71
CA GLN A 328 28.90 -2.25 -1.60
C GLN A 328 29.90 -1.11 -1.47
N ARG A 329 29.66 0.04 -2.13
CA ARG A 329 30.51 1.23 -1.95
C ARG A 329 30.46 1.73 -0.51
N SER A 330 29.29 1.66 0.13
CA SER A 330 29.18 2.10 1.52
C SER A 330 29.97 1.25 2.52
N PHE A 331 30.42 0.05 2.16
CA PHE A 331 31.21 -0.77 3.08
C PHE A 331 32.53 -0.09 3.47
N TYR A 332 33.19 0.58 2.53
CA TYR A 332 34.44 1.27 2.80
C TYR A 332 34.22 2.46 3.76
N ASP A 333 33.25 3.32 3.43
CA ASP A 333 32.93 4.53 4.21
C ASP A 333 32.49 4.19 5.64
N LEU A 334 31.82 3.04 5.81
CA LEU A 334 31.36 2.54 7.10
C LEU A 334 32.40 1.68 7.85
N GLY A 335 33.59 1.48 7.29
CA GLY A 335 34.64 0.64 7.89
C GLY A 335 34.26 -0.85 8.00
N ILE A 336 33.40 -1.33 7.10
CA ILE A 336 32.90 -2.72 7.08
C ILE A 336 33.89 -3.60 6.32
N ASN A 337 34.72 -4.32 7.06
CA ASN A 337 35.78 -5.17 6.51
C ASN A 337 35.46 -6.67 6.64
N SER A 338 34.46 -7.02 7.45
CA SER A 338 34.02 -8.40 7.67
C SER A 338 32.50 -8.54 7.68
N SER A 339 32.01 -9.77 7.52
CA SER A 339 30.58 -10.07 7.71
C SER A 339 30.10 -9.71 9.12
N THR A 340 30.96 -9.82 10.13
CA THR A 340 30.65 -9.42 11.51
C THR A 340 30.39 -7.92 11.61
N ASP A 341 31.21 -7.10 10.95
CA ASP A 341 31.00 -5.65 10.88
C ASP A 341 29.67 -5.33 10.20
N PHE A 342 29.37 -6.00 9.09
CA PHE A 342 28.09 -5.85 8.39
C PHE A 342 26.89 -6.18 9.29
N PHE A 343 26.96 -7.29 10.03
CA PHE A 343 25.85 -7.69 10.91
C PHE A 343 25.62 -6.71 12.05
N ARG A 344 26.68 -6.05 12.52
CA ARG A 344 26.65 -5.05 13.59
C ARG A 344 26.17 -3.69 13.08
N LEU A 345 26.63 -3.25 11.92
CA LEU A 345 26.45 -1.88 11.42
C LEU A 345 25.29 -1.73 10.42
N ILE A 346 24.96 -2.77 9.64
CA ILE A 346 23.90 -2.71 8.61
C ILE A 346 22.73 -3.62 8.97
N CYS A 347 22.95 -4.95 9.00
CA CYS A 347 21.85 -5.89 9.20
C CYS A 347 22.31 -7.30 9.59
N GLY A 348 21.87 -7.77 10.75
CA GLY A 348 22.10 -9.14 11.24
C GLY A 348 20.93 -10.12 11.02
N CYS A 349 20.03 -9.86 10.06
CA CYS A 349 18.87 -10.74 9.84
C CYS A 349 19.28 -12.13 9.32
N ALA A 350 18.40 -13.12 9.45
CA ALA A 350 18.68 -14.50 9.03
C ALA A 350 19.10 -14.61 7.55
N ILE A 351 18.53 -13.77 6.67
CA ILE A 351 18.89 -13.76 5.25
C ILE A 351 20.31 -13.22 5.05
N CYS A 352 20.66 -12.09 5.66
CA CYS A 352 22.00 -11.50 5.56
C CYS A 352 23.06 -12.44 6.14
N ARG A 353 22.78 -13.09 7.28
CA ARG A 353 23.68 -14.09 7.89
C ARG A 353 23.90 -15.30 6.99
N GLY A 354 22.84 -15.79 6.34
CA GLY A 354 22.96 -16.90 5.38
C GLY A 354 23.81 -16.52 4.18
N VAL A 355 23.55 -15.36 3.56
CA VAL A 355 24.26 -14.90 2.36
C VAL A 355 25.73 -14.59 2.66
N LEU A 356 26.03 -13.89 3.76
CA LEU A 356 27.38 -13.43 4.08
C LEU A 356 28.17 -14.41 4.97
N SER A 357 27.73 -15.65 5.07
CA SER A 357 28.36 -16.67 5.92
C SER A 357 29.81 -16.97 5.52
N THR A 358 30.16 -16.79 4.24
CA THR A 358 31.51 -17.02 3.70
C THR A 358 32.27 -15.73 3.37
N GLY A 359 31.70 -14.55 3.65
CA GLY A 359 32.36 -13.25 3.47
C GLY A 359 31.53 -12.19 2.73
N LEU A 360 32.04 -10.95 2.73
CA LEU A 360 31.35 -9.78 2.15
C LEU A 360 31.18 -9.84 0.63
N VAL A 361 32.04 -10.57 -0.08
CA VAL A 361 31.96 -10.75 -1.54
C VAL A 361 30.62 -11.36 -1.98
N GLU A 362 30.01 -12.16 -1.11
CA GLU A 362 28.72 -12.80 -1.37
C GLU A 362 27.52 -11.84 -1.32
N PHE A 363 27.72 -10.59 -0.89
CA PHE A 363 26.66 -9.58 -0.93
C PHE A 363 26.08 -9.39 -2.34
N ARG A 364 26.87 -9.65 -3.39
CA ARG A 364 26.42 -9.65 -4.79
C ARG A 364 25.20 -10.55 -5.05
N GLN A 365 24.99 -11.59 -4.24
CA GLN A 365 23.86 -12.52 -4.37
C GLN A 365 22.48 -11.87 -4.19
N PHE A 366 22.40 -10.68 -3.60
CA PHE A 366 21.15 -9.91 -3.50
C PHE A 366 20.71 -9.28 -4.82
N GLY A 367 21.62 -9.08 -5.78
CA GLY A 367 21.34 -8.41 -7.05
C GLY A 367 21.81 -9.19 -8.27
N GLU A 368 22.03 -10.49 -8.13
CA GLU A 368 22.45 -11.37 -9.21
C GLU A 368 21.47 -11.31 -10.39
N LYS A 369 21.99 -11.27 -11.62
CA LYS A 369 21.18 -11.13 -12.85
C LYS A 369 21.54 -12.18 -13.90
N HIS A 370 20.53 -12.69 -14.61
CA HIS A 370 20.64 -13.59 -15.76
C HIS A 370 20.06 -12.91 -17.02
N LEU A 371 20.30 -13.46 -18.21
CA LEU A 371 19.63 -12.98 -19.43
C LEU A 371 18.17 -13.47 -19.43
N ALA A 372 17.23 -12.60 -19.80
CA ALA A 372 15.81 -12.97 -19.79
C ALA A 372 15.48 -14.14 -20.75
N THR A 373 16.22 -14.24 -21.86
CA THR A 373 16.26 -15.37 -22.79
C THR A 373 17.67 -15.45 -23.39
N GLU A 374 18.06 -16.58 -23.99
CA GLU A 374 19.38 -16.75 -24.63
C GLU A 374 19.67 -15.69 -25.72
N LYS A 375 18.62 -15.18 -26.38
CA LYS A 375 18.73 -14.16 -27.44
C LYS A 375 18.55 -12.73 -26.91
N SER A 376 18.20 -12.56 -25.64
CA SER A 376 17.94 -11.23 -25.07
C SER A 376 19.22 -10.55 -24.64
N ARG A 377 19.39 -9.27 -25.00
CA ARG A 377 20.44 -8.42 -24.43
C ARG A 377 20.09 -7.90 -23.03
N ARG A 378 18.85 -8.13 -22.58
CA ARG A 378 18.33 -7.61 -21.31
C ARG A 378 18.63 -8.59 -20.17
N ARG A 379 19.31 -8.10 -19.14
CA ARG A 379 19.52 -8.83 -17.88
C ARG A 379 18.37 -8.58 -16.89
N THR A 380 17.87 -9.63 -16.28
CA THR A 380 16.82 -9.65 -15.26
C THR A 380 17.38 -10.24 -13.96
N GLN A 381 16.89 -9.76 -12.81
CA GLN A 381 17.29 -10.30 -11.51
C GLN A 381 16.92 -11.79 -11.41
N THR A 382 17.80 -12.62 -10.86
CA THR A 382 17.49 -14.04 -10.64
C THR A 382 16.35 -14.18 -9.63
N PRO A 383 15.48 -15.21 -9.76
CA PRO A 383 14.43 -15.46 -8.77
C PRO A 383 14.98 -15.61 -7.34
N ALA A 384 16.16 -16.21 -7.19
CA ALA A 384 16.83 -16.37 -5.89
C ALA A 384 17.25 -15.01 -5.29
N ALA A 385 17.87 -14.13 -6.08
CA ALA A 385 18.24 -12.79 -5.64
C ALA A 385 17.01 -11.96 -5.23
N ALA A 386 15.95 -11.98 -6.06
CA ALA A 386 14.70 -11.30 -5.73
C ALA A 386 14.06 -11.86 -4.44
N LYS A 387 14.08 -13.18 -4.25
CA LYS A 387 13.57 -13.84 -3.04
C LYS A 387 14.34 -13.42 -1.80
N ARG A 388 15.68 -13.38 -1.86
CA ARG A 388 16.55 -12.89 -0.76
C ARG A 388 16.22 -11.44 -0.41
N ALA A 389 16.16 -10.55 -1.41
CA ALA A 389 15.88 -9.13 -1.19
C ALA A 389 14.47 -8.91 -0.58
N ARG A 390 13.46 -9.67 -1.01
CA ARG A 390 12.09 -9.60 -0.46
C ARG A 390 12.01 -10.07 0.99
N PHE A 391 12.60 -11.21 1.35
CA PHE A 391 12.61 -11.65 2.75
C PHE A 391 13.40 -10.71 3.66
N HIS A 392 14.55 -10.24 3.18
CA HIS A 392 15.34 -9.22 3.90
C HIS A 392 14.52 -7.94 4.13
N TYR A 393 13.82 -7.45 3.11
CA TYR A 393 12.93 -6.30 3.22
C TYR A 393 11.84 -6.52 4.29
N LEU A 394 11.13 -7.65 4.25
CA LEU A 394 10.07 -7.94 5.22
C LEU A 394 10.60 -8.07 6.65
N LEU A 395 11.76 -8.69 6.84
CA LEU A 395 12.42 -8.78 8.15
C LEU A 395 12.85 -7.40 8.64
N SER A 396 13.36 -6.54 7.74
CA SER A 396 13.72 -5.17 8.07
C SER A 396 12.49 -4.38 8.51
N LYS A 397 11.36 -4.49 7.80
CA LYS A 397 10.10 -3.82 8.17
C LYS A 397 9.52 -4.31 9.49
N ALA A 398 9.61 -5.62 9.77
CA ALA A 398 9.23 -6.17 11.05
C ALA A 398 10.10 -5.60 12.19
N ASN A 399 11.40 -5.45 11.96
CA ASN A 399 12.32 -4.85 12.92
C ASN A 399 12.06 -3.35 13.12
N GLU A 400 11.81 -2.60 12.05
CA GLU A 400 11.44 -1.18 12.11
C GLU A 400 10.15 -0.98 12.89
N LYS A 401 9.11 -1.78 12.63
CA LYS A 401 7.87 -1.78 13.41
C LYS A 401 8.17 -1.93 14.91
N LYS A 402 9.02 -2.91 15.26
CA LYS A 402 9.39 -3.18 16.65
C LYS A 402 10.07 -1.95 17.27
N ILE A 403 11.13 -1.44 16.63
CA ILE A 403 11.88 -0.27 17.09
C ILE A 403 10.97 0.94 17.27
N VAL A 404 10.17 1.27 16.25
CA VAL A 404 9.26 2.42 16.30
C VAL A 404 8.20 2.23 17.38
N SER A 405 7.68 1.02 17.58
CA SER A 405 6.68 0.78 18.63
C SER A 405 7.25 0.93 20.03
N GLU A 406 8.49 0.49 20.25
CA GLU A 406 9.14 0.45 21.57
C GLU A 406 9.88 1.75 21.95
N SER A 407 10.26 2.57 20.97
CA SER A 407 11.07 3.79 21.21
C SER A 407 10.21 5.04 21.39
N GLN A 408 10.73 6.05 22.08
CA GLN A 408 10.14 7.39 22.09
C GLN A 408 10.52 8.16 20.81
N LEU A 409 9.79 9.24 20.51
CA LEU A 409 10.04 10.03 19.29
C LEU A 409 11.48 10.58 19.25
N ASN A 410 11.96 11.12 20.37
CA ASN A 410 13.32 11.67 20.47
C ASN A 410 14.40 10.61 20.20
N ASP A 411 14.21 9.37 20.68
CA ASP A 411 15.14 8.27 20.40
C ASP A 411 15.20 7.94 18.90
N LEU A 412 14.06 8.02 18.21
CA LEU A 412 13.98 7.79 16.77
C LEU A 412 14.64 8.92 15.98
N ILE A 413 14.46 10.17 16.42
CA ILE A 413 15.14 11.36 15.88
C ILE A 413 16.65 11.21 16.04
N ASP A 414 17.13 10.82 17.21
CA ASP A 414 18.56 10.64 17.48
C ASP A 414 19.16 9.52 16.62
N ARG A 415 18.43 8.41 16.41
CA ARG A 415 18.82 7.35 15.47
C ARG A 415 18.93 7.85 14.04
N LEU A 416 18.00 8.68 13.57
CA LEU A 416 18.08 9.27 12.23
C LEU A 416 19.30 10.21 12.09
N LYS A 417 19.56 11.04 13.11
CA LYS A 417 20.75 11.90 13.18
C LYS A 417 22.04 11.08 13.16
N GLU A 418 22.08 9.95 13.87
CA GLU A 418 23.21 9.02 13.83
C GLU A 418 23.38 8.39 12.44
N SER A 419 22.29 7.89 11.84
CA SER A 419 22.30 7.39 10.47
C SER A 419 22.87 8.40 9.48
N GLN A 420 22.52 9.68 9.62
CA GLN A 420 23.06 10.75 8.79
C GLN A 420 24.56 10.95 8.99
N ARG A 421 25.04 11.01 10.24
CA ARG A 421 26.47 11.22 10.57
C ARG A 421 27.37 10.09 10.09
N VAL A 422 26.90 8.85 10.28
CA VAL A 422 27.62 7.64 9.86
C VAL A 422 27.66 7.53 8.33
N SER A 423 26.74 8.22 7.67
CA SER A 423 26.55 8.23 6.24
C SER A 423 27.09 9.52 5.64
N ASN A 424 28.40 9.76 5.69
CA ASN A 424 29.06 10.83 4.93
C ASN A 424 29.12 10.49 3.42
N PHE A 425 27.98 10.05 2.90
CA PHE A 425 27.76 9.70 1.51
C PHE A 425 27.45 10.97 0.73
N ASP A 426 28.47 11.79 0.46
CA ASP A 426 28.34 12.94 -0.46
C ASP A 426 27.73 12.50 -1.81
N TYR A 427 27.89 11.23 -2.16
CA TYR A 427 27.33 10.61 -3.37
C TYR A 427 25.83 10.27 -3.31
N TYR A 428 25.23 10.01 -2.14
CA TYR A 428 23.86 9.44 -2.05
C TYR A 428 22.75 10.46 -1.79
N GLN A 429 23.06 11.75 -1.69
CA GLN A 429 22.10 12.84 -1.44
C GLN A 429 21.12 12.45 -0.31
N LEU A 430 21.59 12.49 0.93
CA LEU A 430 20.79 12.18 2.12
C LEU A 430 19.90 13.34 2.58
N ASP A 431 19.65 14.30 1.68
CA ASP A 431 18.84 15.49 1.94
C ASP A 431 17.43 15.14 2.44
N TYR A 432 16.92 13.96 2.09
CA TYR A 432 15.63 13.47 2.57
C TYR A 432 15.60 13.17 4.07
N ILE A 433 16.72 12.74 4.69
CA ILE A 433 16.78 12.55 6.15
C ILE A 433 16.67 13.91 6.84
N ASP A 434 17.34 14.94 6.31
CA ASP A 434 17.20 16.32 6.81
C ASP A 434 15.76 16.81 6.68
N ARG A 435 15.13 16.59 5.52
CA ARG A 435 13.71 16.92 5.34
C ARG A 435 12.82 16.19 6.35
N TRP A 436 13.06 14.90 6.59
CA TRP A 436 12.29 14.13 7.57
C TRP A 436 12.49 14.68 8.98
N LEU A 437 13.73 14.95 9.37
CA LEU A 437 14.06 15.48 10.70
C LEU A 437 13.37 16.82 10.93
N LYS A 438 13.45 17.77 9.99
CA LYS A 438 12.77 19.07 10.11
C LYS A 438 11.26 18.98 10.24
N VAL A 439 10.66 17.96 9.64
CA VAL A 439 9.21 17.75 9.65
C VAL A 439 8.75 16.97 10.88
N ILE A 440 9.63 16.19 11.52
CA ILE A 440 9.27 15.35 12.67
C ILE A 440 9.62 16.02 14.01
N ASP A 441 10.73 16.76 14.06
CA ASP A 441 11.06 17.67 15.18
C ASP A 441 9.95 18.75 15.32
#